data_AF-A0A0A2M0Y9-F1
#
_entry.id   AF-A0A0A2M0Y9-F1
#
_cell.length_a   1.000
_cell.length_b   1.000
_cell.length_c   1.000
_cell.angle_alpha   90.00
_cell.angle_beta   90.00
_cell.angle_gamma   90.00
#
_symmetry.space_group_name_H-M   'P 1'
#
loop_
_entity.id
_entity.type
_entity.pdbx_description
1 polymer ?
#
loop_
_entity_poly.entity_id
_entity_poly.type
_entity_poly.pdbx_seq_one_letter_code
_entity_poly.pdbx_strand_id
1 'polypeptide(L)'
;MNQDLEKLVDYALSDGYISDKEKQVLFKKAEAQGFDVDELELILEGRLNEAKKSTRPAINKCPNCGETISGISKVCPSCDYVLNSAPLKDDETLTESLKRLEESIYALKAVPNPGASRVISSAVFTVCSAGLYIIYVKLIKKENLFDRYSGINNKAEPLIDRQLLSLKQKYGEDEKINKYLIQLDAERKAIIKKRLNADAVSAVFIFVIIGIVIYALTLLSSIKPSVKVESAEDKTERLIKEKHINRAKIVSDSIEPGTKKDELQAEIRIMEIDSLTTAGNYSMALSLARLIKNNYLHDNEMESKIDEIIEKQVNDLIEKKEFEKAKNQAELASYTKKEYLLTSVKVAEFLHEDTKPKKATASEKKIKRKRKIK
;
A
#
# COMPACT_ATOMS: atom_id res chain seq x y z
N MET A 1 -40.62 2.18 -19.23
CA MET A 1 -39.22 1.92 -19.61
C MET A 1 -39.08 0.45 -19.99
N ASN A 2 -38.31 0.10 -21.02
CA ASN A 2 -38.05 -1.31 -21.34
C ASN A 2 -37.06 -1.90 -20.32
N GLN A 3 -37.24 -3.16 -19.93
CA GLN A 3 -36.44 -3.83 -18.89
C GLN A 3 -34.94 -3.83 -19.19
N ASP A 4 -34.57 -3.86 -20.47
CA ASP A 4 -33.16 -3.83 -20.89
C ASP A 4 -32.52 -2.44 -20.69
N LEU A 5 -33.28 -1.36 -20.94
CA LEU A 5 -32.78 0.00 -20.73
C LEU A 5 -32.70 0.31 -19.23
N GLU A 6 -33.67 -0.16 -18.44
CA GLU A 6 -33.68 0.00 -16.99
C GLU A 6 -32.48 -0.70 -16.33
N LYS A 7 -32.17 -1.94 -16.74
CA LYS A 7 -30.95 -2.64 -16.28
C LYS A 7 -29.68 -1.89 -16.63
N LEU A 8 -29.58 -1.32 -17.84
CA LEU A 8 -28.40 -0.54 -18.25
C LEU A 8 -28.25 0.73 -17.42
N VAL A 9 -29.37 1.35 -17.04
CA VAL A 9 -29.39 2.51 -16.13
C VAL A 9 -28.93 2.10 -14.73
N ASP A 10 -29.40 0.98 -14.20
CA ASP A 10 -28.99 0.48 -12.89
C ASP A 10 -27.50 0.12 -12.85
N TYR A 11 -26.96 -0.51 -13.91
CA TYR A 11 -25.53 -0.76 -14.04
C TYR A 11 -24.71 0.53 -14.14
N ALA A 12 -25.19 1.54 -14.87
CA ALA A 12 -24.49 2.82 -14.98
C ALA A 12 -24.55 3.64 -13.68
N LEU A 13 -25.54 3.38 -12.82
CA LEU A 13 -25.72 4.07 -11.55
C LEU A 13 -25.15 3.34 -10.33
N SER A 14 -24.66 2.10 -10.48
CA SER A 14 -24.14 1.29 -9.36
C SER A 14 -23.02 1.99 -8.59
N ASP A 15 -22.20 2.75 -9.30
CA ASP A 15 -21.00 3.41 -8.77
C ASP A 15 -21.30 4.85 -8.31
N GLY A 16 -22.57 5.28 -8.35
CA GLY A 16 -23.04 6.59 -7.91
C GLY A 16 -22.64 7.77 -8.83
N TYR A 17 -22.04 7.47 -9.98
CA TYR A 17 -21.59 8.44 -10.98
C TYR A 17 -21.79 7.86 -12.39
N ILE A 18 -22.28 8.68 -13.33
CA ILE A 18 -22.42 8.31 -14.75
C ILE A 18 -21.43 9.14 -15.57
N SER A 19 -20.60 8.48 -16.39
CA SER A 19 -19.69 9.15 -17.32
C SER A 19 -20.39 9.62 -18.61
N ASP A 20 -19.82 10.63 -19.28
CA ASP A 20 -20.35 11.14 -20.56
C ASP A 20 -20.48 10.05 -21.64
N LYS A 21 -19.61 9.03 -21.60
CA LYS A 21 -19.65 7.91 -22.55
C LYS A 21 -20.81 6.97 -22.25
N GLU A 22 -21.08 6.67 -20.98
CA GLU A 22 -22.23 5.85 -20.57
C GLU A 22 -23.54 6.58 -20.86
N LYS A 23 -23.59 7.89 -20.61
CA LYS A 23 -24.72 8.75 -20.96
C LYS A 23 -25.03 8.70 -22.47
N GLN A 24 -23.99 8.78 -23.33
CA GLN A 24 -24.15 8.65 -24.79
C GLN A 24 -24.65 7.26 -25.21
N VAL A 25 -24.22 6.19 -24.55
CA VAL A 25 -24.69 4.83 -24.85
C VAL A 25 -26.15 4.65 -24.45
N LEU A 26 -26.55 5.17 -23.29
CA LEU A 26 -27.93 5.15 -22.82
C LEU A 26 -28.85 5.94 -23.75
N PHE A 27 -28.45 7.14 -24.19
CA PHE A 27 -29.23 7.93 -25.15
C PHE A 27 -29.39 7.26 -26.50
N LYS A 28 -28.32 6.69 -27.07
CA LYS A 28 -28.42 5.92 -28.32
C LYS A 28 -29.33 4.71 -28.20
N LYS A 29 -29.32 4.05 -27.03
CA LYS A 29 -30.16 2.87 -26.78
C LYS A 29 -31.62 3.25 -26.55
N ALA A 30 -31.87 4.38 -25.87
CA ALA A 30 -33.20 4.95 -25.68
C ALA A 30 -33.81 5.39 -27.02
N GLU A 31 -33.05 6.13 -27.83
CA GLU A 31 -33.47 6.57 -29.17
C GLU A 31 -33.78 5.38 -30.09
N ALA A 32 -32.93 4.35 -30.09
CA ALA A 32 -33.16 3.11 -30.84
C ALA A 32 -34.41 2.33 -30.38
N GLN A 33 -34.88 2.58 -29.16
CA GLN A 33 -36.10 1.98 -28.59
C GLN A 33 -37.30 2.93 -28.64
N GLY A 34 -37.17 4.11 -29.28
CA GLY A 34 -38.22 5.11 -29.38
C GLY A 34 -38.55 5.82 -28.07
N PHE A 35 -37.64 5.81 -27.10
CA PHE A 35 -37.76 6.52 -25.83
C PHE A 35 -37.18 7.93 -25.96
N ASP A 36 -37.86 8.92 -25.39
CA ASP A 36 -37.43 10.31 -25.48
C ASP A 36 -36.12 10.55 -24.69
N VAL A 37 -35.19 11.26 -25.32
CA VAL A 37 -33.85 11.50 -24.79
C VAL A 37 -33.91 12.45 -23.60
N ASP A 38 -34.78 13.46 -23.67
CA ASP A 38 -34.95 14.46 -22.61
C ASP A 38 -35.60 13.85 -21.36
N GLU A 39 -36.58 12.93 -21.53
CA GLU A 39 -37.16 12.17 -20.43
C GLU A 39 -36.13 11.25 -19.76
N LEU A 40 -35.25 10.62 -20.54
CA LEU A 40 -34.19 9.77 -19.97
C LEU A 40 -33.21 10.59 -19.15
N GLU A 41 -32.83 11.77 -19.62
CA GLU A 41 -31.94 12.68 -18.90
C GLU A 41 -32.53 13.08 -17.54
N LEU A 42 -33.82 13.44 -17.51
CA LEU A 42 -34.52 13.77 -16.27
C LEU A 42 -34.56 12.58 -15.28
N ILE A 43 -34.80 11.36 -15.79
CA ILE A 43 -34.81 10.13 -14.97
C ILE A 43 -33.43 9.84 -14.40
N LEU A 44 -32.37 9.96 -15.22
CA LEU A 44 -30.99 9.74 -14.79
C LEU A 44 -30.59 10.73 -13.70
N GLU A 45 -30.92 12.01 -13.87
CA GLU A 45 -30.65 13.04 -12.86
C GLU A 45 -31.44 12.81 -11.56
N GLY A 46 -32.71 12.42 -11.66
CA GLY A 46 -33.56 12.06 -10.52
C GLY A 46 -32.98 10.91 -9.72
N ARG A 47 -32.66 9.80 -10.39
CA ARG A 47 -32.07 8.60 -9.77
C ARG A 47 -30.67 8.87 -9.19
N LEU A 48 -29.87 9.68 -9.85
CA LEU A 48 -28.53 10.07 -9.36
C LEU A 48 -28.62 10.98 -8.13
N ASN A 49 -29.65 11.83 -8.04
CA ASN A 49 -29.93 12.61 -6.84
C ASN A 49 -30.48 11.76 -5.68
N GLU A 50 -31.28 10.74 -5.97
CA GLU A 50 -31.74 9.75 -4.97
C GLU A 50 -30.57 8.93 -4.42
N ALA A 51 -29.70 8.42 -5.31
CA ALA A 51 -28.47 7.73 -4.93
C ALA A 51 -27.57 8.62 -4.05
N LYS A 52 -27.44 9.91 -4.37
CA LYS A 52 -26.69 10.87 -3.53
C LYS A 52 -27.38 11.24 -2.23
N LYS A 53 -28.71 11.16 -2.13
CA LYS A 53 -29.46 11.41 -0.88
C LYS A 53 -29.30 10.25 0.10
N SER A 54 -29.25 9.01 -0.38
CA SER A 54 -29.03 7.83 0.48
C SER A 54 -27.61 7.74 1.03
N THR A 55 -26.63 8.42 0.43
CA THR A 55 -25.24 8.51 0.91
C THR A 55 -24.95 9.72 1.80
N ARG A 56 -25.92 10.62 2.06
CA ARG A 56 -25.70 11.70 3.03
C ARG A 56 -25.71 11.09 4.44
N PRO A 57 -24.64 11.25 5.25
CA PRO A 57 -24.65 10.77 6.61
C PRO A 57 -25.82 11.43 7.36
N ALA A 58 -26.64 10.62 8.03
CA ALA A 58 -27.66 11.13 8.93
C ALA A 58 -26.98 12.11 9.90
N ILE A 59 -27.42 13.37 9.89
CA ILE A 59 -26.87 14.40 10.77
C ILE A 59 -27.33 14.05 12.18
N ASN A 60 -26.47 13.40 12.95
CA ASN A 60 -26.74 13.02 14.32
C ASN A 60 -26.72 14.27 15.18
N LYS A 61 -27.89 14.78 15.58
CA LYS A 61 -28.01 15.87 16.55
C LYS A 61 -27.97 15.29 17.96
N CYS A 62 -27.25 15.95 18.86
CA CYS A 62 -27.26 15.61 20.27
C CYS A 62 -28.68 15.80 20.85
N PRO A 63 -29.29 14.79 21.48
CA PRO A 63 -30.61 14.93 22.09
C PRO A 63 -30.61 15.87 23.31
N ASN A 64 -29.44 16.14 23.92
CA ASN A 64 -29.31 16.98 25.11
C ASN A 64 -29.09 18.46 24.79
N CYS A 65 -28.20 18.79 23.84
CA CYS A 65 -27.85 20.19 23.51
C CYS A 65 -28.23 20.62 22.09
N GLY A 66 -28.71 19.70 21.24
CA GLY A 66 -29.10 19.99 19.86
C GLY A 66 -27.96 20.14 18.85
N GLU A 67 -26.70 20.03 19.29
CA GLU A 67 -25.53 20.23 18.45
C GLU A 67 -25.24 19.05 17.52
N THR A 68 -24.72 19.32 16.34
CA THR A 68 -24.43 18.29 15.32
C THR A 68 -23.15 17.53 15.67
N ILE A 69 -23.26 16.22 15.89
CA ILE A 69 -22.16 15.34 16.26
C ILE A 69 -21.61 14.67 15.00
N SER A 70 -20.31 14.79 14.76
CA SER A 70 -19.61 14.00 13.72
C SER A 70 -19.62 12.53 14.13
N GLY A 71 -20.08 11.63 13.25
CA GLY A 71 -20.50 10.26 13.55
C GLY A 71 -19.48 9.26 14.13
N ILE A 72 -18.33 9.70 14.62
CA ILE A 72 -17.26 8.84 15.18
C ILE A 72 -17.13 8.99 16.71
N SER A 73 -17.58 10.11 17.31
CA SER A 73 -17.49 10.31 18.76
C SER A 73 -18.76 9.83 19.48
N LYS A 74 -18.60 8.94 20.48
CA LYS A 74 -19.70 8.50 21.38
C LYS A 74 -20.05 9.54 22.45
N VAL A 75 -19.28 10.62 22.55
CA VAL A 75 -19.48 11.69 23.53
C VAL A 75 -19.65 13.02 22.80
N CYS A 76 -20.70 13.76 23.15
CA CYS A 76 -20.93 15.09 22.61
C CYS A 76 -19.87 16.08 23.14
N PRO A 77 -19.12 16.78 22.27
CA PRO A 77 -18.01 17.64 22.68
C PRO A 77 -18.44 18.90 23.47
N SER A 78 -19.72 19.27 23.41
CA SER A 78 -20.20 20.52 24.00
C SER A 78 -20.95 20.35 25.31
N CYS A 79 -21.45 19.15 25.60
CA CYS A 79 -22.24 18.89 26.82
C CYS A 79 -21.91 17.56 27.50
N ASP A 80 -20.84 16.89 27.06
CA ASP A 80 -20.36 15.59 27.57
C ASP A 80 -21.43 14.49 27.63
N TYR A 81 -22.54 14.64 26.90
CA TYR A 81 -23.60 13.65 26.82
C TYR A 81 -23.11 12.41 26.05
N VAL A 82 -23.14 11.24 26.70
CA VAL A 82 -22.76 9.96 26.12
C VAL A 82 -23.94 9.36 25.37
N LEU A 83 -23.79 9.17 24.05
CA LEU A 83 -24.80 8.56 23.20
C LEU A 83 -24.82 7.05 23.41
N ASN A 84 -25.76 6.57 24.22
CA ASN A 84 -26.07 5.14 24.32
C ASN A 84 -27.02 4.74 23.18
N SER A 85 -26.49 4.35 22.02
CA SER A 85 -27.31 3.70 20.99
C SER A 85 -27.58 2.25 21.41
N ALA A 86 -28.85 1.93 21.70
CA ALA A 86 -29.34 0.56 21.78
C ALA A 86 -29.11 -0.17 20.42
N PRO A 87 -29.08 -1.51 20.40
CA PRO A 87 -28.31 -2.27 19.43
C PRO A 87 -28.88 -2.18 18.03
N LEU A 88 -28.00 -1.91 17.06
CA LEU A 88 -28.25 -2.26 15.67
C LEU A 88 -28.37 -3.78 15.62
N LYS A 89 -29.52 -4.27 15.14
CA LYS A 89 -29.67 -5.66 14.72
C LYS A 89 -28.75 -5.86 13.52
N ASP A 90 -27.65 -6.55 13.75
CA ASP A 90 -26.99 -7.49 12.82
C ASP A 90 -25.79 -8.08 13.55
N ASP A 91 -25.90 -9.37 13.87
CA ASP A 91 -24.93 -10.14 14.66
C ASP A 91 -23.67 -10.51 13.85
N GLU A 92 -23.04 -9.57 13.14
CA GLU A 92 -21.65 -9.74 12.72
C GLU A 92 -20.75 -9.20 13.84
N THR A 93 -20.15 -10.12 14.60
CA THR A 93 -19.21 -9.76 15.66
C THR A 93 -18.08 -8.89 15.10
N LEU A 94 -17.52 -7.98 15.92
CA LEU A 94 -16.34 -7.18 15.55
C LEU A 94 -15.20 -8.05 14.99
N THR A 95 -15.11 -9.30 15.43
CA THR A 95 -14.22 -10.34 14.94
C THR A 95 -14.45 -10.70 13.47
N GLU A 96 -15.70 -10.78 13.02
CA GLU A 96 -16.09 -11.11 11.64
C GLU A 96 -15.71 -9.98 10.68
N SER A 97 -15.97 -8.73 11.09
CA SER A 97 -15.60 -7.54 10.31
C SER A 97 -14.08 -7.33 10.21
N LEU A 98 -13.34 -7.60 11.30
CA LEU A 98 -11.88 -7.62 11.28
C LEU A 98 -11.33 -8.70 10.34
N LYS A 99 -11.92 -9.90 10.36
CA LYS A 99 -11.52 -11.02 9.50
C LYS A 99 -11.75 -10.72 8.01
N ARG A 100 -12.89 -10.12 7.65
CA ARG A 100 -13.14 -9.66 6.27
C ARG A 100 -12.19 -8.56 5.82
N LEU A 101 -11.83 -7.65 6.72
CA LEU A 101 -10.86 -6.59 6.43
C LEU A 101 -9.47 -7.20 6.16
N GLU A 102 -9.08 -8.19 6.95
CA GLU A 102 -7.81 -8.91 6.81
C GLU A 102 -7.75 -9.72 5.51
N GLU A 103 -8.86 -10.38 5.13
CA GLU A 103 -9.00 -11.06 3.84
C GLU A 103 -8.92 -10.08 2.65
N SER A 104 -9.53 -8.90 2.76
CA SER A 104 -9.49 -7.87 1.72
C SER A 104 -8.08 -7.29 1.54
N ILE A 105 -7.35 -7.09 2.65
CA ILE A 105 -5.95 -6.67 2.64
C ILE A 105 -5.06 -7.77 2.08
N TYR A 106 -5.34 -9.04 2.40
CA TYR A 106 -4.63 -10.18 1.83
C TYR A 106 -4.84 -10.28 0.32
N ALA A 107 -6.08 -10.08 -0.16
CA ALA A 107 -6.40 -10.02 -1.58
C ALA A 107 -5.63 -8.89 -2.29
N LEU A 108 -5.59 -7.69 -1.70
CA LEU A 108 -4.79 -6.56 -2.22
C LEU A 108 -3.29 -6.85 -2.26
N LYS A 109 -2.75 -7.56 -1.25
CA LYS A 109 -1.34 -7.99 -1.23
C LYS A 109 -1.04 -9.14 -2.21
N ALA A 110 -2.06 -9.93 -2.55
CA ALA A 110 -1.96 -11.02 -3.52
C ALA A 110 -2.03 -10.54 -4.98
N VAL A 111 -2.51 -9.31 -5.23
CA VAL A 111 -2.41 -8.68 -6.55
C VAL A 111 -0.94 -8.37 -6.83
N PRO A 112 -0.30 -9.00 -7.83
CA PRO A 112 1.08 -8.69 -8.16
C PRO A 112 1.17 -7.25 -8.67
N ASN A 113 2.09 -6.45 -8.11
CA ASN A 113 2.42 -5.14 -8.66
C ASN A 113 2.64 -5.27 -10.17
N PRO A 114 1.95 -4.48 -11.03
CA PRO A 114 2.11 -4.61 -12.46
C PRO A 114 3.60 -4.40 -12.79
N GLY A 115 4.24 -5.44 -13.32
CA GLY A 115 5.66 -5.41 -13.61
C GLY A 115 5.97 -4.22 -14.51
N ALA A 116 7.06 -3.51 -14.21
CA ALA A 116 7.47 -2.29 -14.92
C ALA A 116 7.44 -2.44 -16.45
N SER A 117 7.71 -3.65 -16.96
CA SER A 117 7.58 -4.04 -18.37
C SER A 117 6.20 -3.75 -19.01
N ARG A 118 5.08 -3.99 -18.32
CA ARG A 118 3.74 -3.71 -18.88
C ARG A 118 3.46 -2.22 -18.97
N VAL A 119 3.91 -1.44 -17.99
CA VAL A 119 3.78 0.03 -17.98
C VAL A 119 4.67 0.66 -19.06
N ILE A 120 5.91 0.17 -19.19
CA ILE A 120 6.87 0.63 -20.20
C ILE A 120 6.39 0.28 -21.62
N SER A 121 5.87 -0.93 -21.84
CA SER A 121 5.30 -1.33 -23.14
C SER A 121 4.14 -0.41 -23.54
N SER A 122 3.21 -0.13 -22.63
CA SER A 122 2.10 0.79 -22.89
C SER A 122 2.58 2.22 -23.21
N ALA A 123 3.57 2.73 -22.46
CA ALA A 123 4.15 4.05 -22.72
C ALA A 123 4.86 4.12 -24.09
N VAL A 124 5.63 3.09 -24.45
CA VAL A 124 6.33 3.00 -25.74
C VAL A 124 5.33 2.92 -26.90
N PHE A 125 4.28 2.10 -26.80
CA PHE A 125 3.24 2.03 -27.82
C PHE A 125 2.52 3.37 -28.02
N THR A 126 2.30 4.12 -26.93
CA THR A 126 1.64 5.43 -26.99
C THR A 126 2.53 6.50 -27.63
N VAL A 127 3.84 6.49 -27.34
CA VAL A 127 4.81 7.40 -27.99
C VAL A 127 5.02 7.03 -29.45
N CYS A 128 5.11 5.74 -29.78
CA CYS A 128 5.25 5.26 -31.16
C CYS A 128 4.01 5.56 -32.00
N SER A 129 2.80 5.41 -31.45
CA SER A 129 1.55 5.73 -32.15
C SER A 129 1.40 7.24 -32.37
N ALA A 130 1.76 8.07 -31.39
CA ALA A 130 1.81 9.52 -31.55
C ALA A 130 2.87 9.96 -32.58
N GLY A 131 4.06 9.35 -32.58
CA GLY A 131 5.10 9.60 -33.58
C GLY A 131 4.69 9.20 -35.00
N LEU A 132 4.07 8.03 -35.16
CA LEU A 132 3.50 7.56 -36.44
C LEU A 132 2.38 8.47 -36.93
N TYR A 133 1.54 9.00 -36.02
CA TYR A 133 0.50 9.96 -36.36
C TYR A 133 1.09 11.28 -36.89
N ILE A 134 2.13 11.81 -36.24
CA ILE A 134 2.82 13.03 -36.70
C ILE A 134 3.46 12.81 -38.08
N ILE A 135 4.07 11.64 -38.32
CA ILE A 135 4.61 11.24 -39.63
C ILE A 135 3.48 11.16 -40.66
N TYR A 136 2.37 10.49 -40.35
CA TYR A 136 1.22 10.34 -41.23
C TYR A 136 0.66 11.70 -41.67
N VAL A 137 0.46 12.65 -40.74
CA VAL A 137 -0.08 13.97 -41.10
C VAL A 137 0.92 14.78 -41.94
N LYS A 138 2.22 14.68 -41.66
CA LYS A 138 3.25 15.45 -42.40
C LYS A 138 3.55 14.89 -43.79
N LEU A 139 3.67 13.56 -43.93
CA LEU A 139 4.04 12.91 -45.19
C LEU A 139 2.86 12.64 -46.12
N ILE A 140 1.69 12.28 -45.56
CA ILE A 140 0.54 11.84 -46.38
C ILE A 140 -0.46 12.98 -46.58
N LYS A 141 -0.78 13.77 -45.54
CA LYS A 141 -1.70 14.91 -45.68
C LYS A 141 -1.05 16.22 -46.17
N LYS A 142 0.29 16.32 -46.12
CA LYS A 142 1.05 17.55 -46.48
C LYS A 142 0.57 18.81 -45.73
N GLU A 143 -0.02 18.64 -44.56
CA GLU A 143 -0.45 19.76 -43.72
C GLU A 143 0.75 20.27 -42.92
N ASN A 144 0.95 21.59 -42.86
CA ASN A 144 2.02 22.21 -42.08
C ASN A 144 1.63 22.20 -40.59
N LEU A 145 1.84 21.07 -39.91
CA LEU A 145 1.49 20.87 -38.49
C LEU A 145 2.14 21.86 -37.51
N PHE A 146 3.17 22.57 -37.96
CA PHE A 146 3.98 23.50 -37.16
C PHE A 146 4.08 24.89 -37.78
N ASP A 147 3.16 25.28 -38.67
CA ASP A 147 3.13 26.67 -39.13
C ASP A 147 2.52 27.54 -38.02
N ARG A 148 3.41 27.97 -37.12
CA ARG A 148 3.11 28.82 -35.95
C ARG A 148 2.48 30.15 -36.37
N TYR A 149 2.60 30.53 -37.64
CA TYR A 149 2.07 31.76 -38.22
C TYR A 149 0.94 31.52 -39.23
N SER A 150 0.47 30.28 -39.42
CA SER A 150 -0.58 29.93 -40.39
C SER A 150 -1.80 30.85 -40.31
N GLY A 151 -2.29 31.13 -39.09
CA GLY A 151 -3.42 32.03 -38.87
C GLY A 151 -3.17 33.49 -39.29
N ILE A 152 -1.93 33.97 -39.22
CA ILE A 152 -1.52 35.32 -39.62
C ILE A 152 -1.25 35.36 -41.13
N ASN A 153 -0.52 34.37 -41.66
CA ASN A 153 -0.19 34.26 -43.08
C ASN A 153 -1.46 34.11 -43.92
N ASN A 154 -2.39 33.21 -43.54
CA ASN A 154 -3.65 32.98 -44.26
C ASN A 154 -4.56 34.22 -44.33
N LYS A 155 -4.43 35.17 -43.39
CA LYS A 155 -5.18 36.43 -43.39
C LYS A 155 -4.44 37.54 -44.12
N ALA A 156 -3.13 37.66 -43.93
CA ALA A 156 -2.32 38.73 -44.50
C ALA A 156 -2.05 38.54 -45.99
N GLU A 157 -1.81 37.31 -46.44
CA GLU A 157 -1.53 36.93 -47.83
C GLU A 157 -2.60 37.41 -48.82
N PRO A 158 -3.89 37.04 -48.68
CA PRO A 158 -4.91 37.49 -49.63
C PRO A 158 -5.19 39.00 -49.57
N LEU A 159 -4.96 39.64 -48.42
CA LEU A 159 -5.10 41.09 -48.24
C LEU A 159 -4.01 41.85 -49.00
N ILE A 160 -2.75 41.41 -48.84
CA ILE A 160 -1.60 41.98 -49.53
C ILE A 160 -1.71 41.72 -51.04
N ASP A 161 -2.15 40.53 -51.47
CA ASP A 161 -2.34 40.21 -52.89
C ASP A 161 -3.40 41.09 -53.55
N ARG A 162 -4.54 41.33 -52.86
CA ARG A 162 -5.57 42.27 -53.33
C ARG A 162 -5.03 43.69 -53.45
N GLN A 163 -4.24 44.14 -52.47
CA GLN A 163 -3.62 45.47 -52.51
C GLN A 163 -2.63 45.60 -53.66
N LEU A 164 -1.75 44.62 -53.86
CA LEU A 164 -0.77 44.57 -54.94
C LEU A 164 -1.44 44.56 -56.32
N LEU A 165 -2.52 43.77 -56.50
CA LEU A 165 -3.31 43.74 -57.73
C LEU A 165 -3.99 45.08 -58.01
N SER A 166 -4.58 45.70 -56.98
CA SER A 166 -5.23 47.01 -57.13
C SER A 166 -4.24 48.12 -57.49
N LEU A 167 -3.01 48.08 -56.96
CA LEU A 167 -1.94 49.03 -57.27
C LEU A 167 -1.39 48.81 -58.68
N LYS A 168 -1.20 47.54 -59.08
CA LYS A 168 -0.81 47.19 -60.46
C LYS A 168 -1.87 47.60 -61.48
N GLN A 169 -3.15 47.48 -61.15
CA GLN A 169 -4.23 47.88 -62.04
C GLN A 169 -4.34 49.41 -62.20
N LYS A 170 -4.04 50.18 -61.14
CA LYS A 170 -4.13 51.65 -61.16
C LYS A 170 -2.89 52.36 -61.69
N TYR A 171 -1.71 51.78 -61.49
CA TYR A 171 -0.42 52.42 -61.75
C TYR A 171 0.53 51.55 -62.60
N GLY A 172 0.01 50.50 -63.26
CA GLY A 172 0.82 49.49 -63.93
C GLY A 172 1.64 49.97 -65.14
N GLU A 173 1.28 51.12 -65.72
CA GLU A 173 2.00 51.73 -66.83
C GLU A 173 3.21 52.57 -66.38
N ASP A 174 3.31 52.90 -65.08
CA ASP A 174 4.39 53.72 -64.54
C ASP A 174 5.60 52.86 -64.12
N GLU A 175 6.71 52.98 -64.87
CA GLU A 175 7.88 52.10 -64.76
C GLU A 175 8.51 52.10 -63.35
N LYS A 176 8.54 53.28 -62.70
CA LYS A 176 9.12 53.43 -61.35
C LYS A 176 8.27 52.73 -60.30
N ILE A 177 6.95 52.87 -60.39
CA ILE A 177 6.00 52.27 -59.46
C ILE A 177 6.01 50.75 -59.63
N ASN A 178 6.05 50.25 -60.87
CA ASN A 178 6.09 48.82 -61.14
C ASN A 178 7.38 48.16 -60.61
N LYS A 179 8.55 48.80 -60.76
CA LYS A 179 9.81 48.32 -60.16
C LYS A 179 9.72 48.22 -58.62
N TYR A 180 9.13 49.22 -57.98
CA TYR A 180 8.93 49.21 -56.53
C TYR A 180 7.97 48.09 -56.07
N LEU A 181 6.88 47.86 -56.81
CA LEU A 181 5.94 46.77 -56.53
C LEU A 181 6.58 45.38 -56.68
N ILE A 182 7.46 45.20 -57.66
CA ILE A 182 8.23 43.95 -57.85
C ILE A 182 9.20 43.74 -56.68
N GLN A 183 9.87 44.79 -56.22
CA GLN A 183 10.75 44.72 -55.06
C GLN A 183 9.99 44.32 -53.78
N LEU A 184 8.83 44.91 -53.53
CA LEU A 184 8.00 44.57 -52.37
C LEU A 184 7.50 43.11 -52.41
N ASP A 185 7.12 42.60 -53.58
CA ASP A 185 6.73 41.19 -53.73
C ASP A 185 7.91 40.23 -53.50
N ALA A 186 9.11 40.61 -53.94
CA ALA A 186 10.34 39.84 -53.69
C ALA A 186 10.72 39.82 -52.20
N GLU A 187 10.62 40.96 -51.50
CA GLU A 187 10.85 41.06 -50.05
C GLU A 187 9.85 40.20 -49.26
N ARG A 188 8.57 40.24 -49.62
CA ARG A 188 7.54 39.36 -49.05
C ARG A 188 7.90 37.88 -49.21
N LYS A 189 8.23 37.44 -50.43
CA LYS A 189 8.60 36.03 -50.71
C LYS A 189 9.83 35.60 -49.91
N ALA A 190 10.80 36.50 -49.73
CA ALA A 190 11.98 36.23 -48.90
C ALA A 190 11.61 36.04 -47.42
N ILE A 191 10.67 36.82 -46.88
CA ILE A 191 10.19 36.68 -45.49
C ILE A 191 9.48 35.33 -45.28
N ILE A 192 8.60 34.93 -46.20
CA ILE A 192 7.89 33.63 -46.15
C ILE A 192 8.90 32.48 -46.19
N LYS A 193 9.89 32.54 -47.10
CA LYS A 193 10.93 31.52 -47.21
C LYS A 193 11.79 31.39 -45.95
N LYS A 194 12.13 32.51 -45.30
CA LYS A 194 12.86 32.51 -44.02
C LYS A 194 12.06 31.82 -42.91
N ARG A 195 10.74 32.04 -42.84
CA ARG A 195 9.85 31.42 -41.84
C ARG A 195 9.74 29.90 -42.05
N LEU A 196 9.55 29.46 -43.30
CA LEU A 196 9.50 28.03 -43.65
C LEU A 196 10.78 27.27 -43.28
N ASN A 197 11.94 27.89 -43.50
CA ASN A 197 13.22 27.28 -43.11
C ASN A 197 13.38 27.17 -41.58
N ALA A 198 12.90 28.17 -40.82
CA ALA A 198 12.93 28.12 -39.36
C ALA A 198 12.03 27.00 -38.80
N ASP A 199 10.87 26.78 -39.41
CA ASP A 199 9.95 25.69 -39.02
C ASP A 199 10.48 24.30 -39.39
N ALA A 200 11.23 24.18 -40.49
CA ALA A 200 11.92 22.94 -40.83
C ALA A 200 13.00 22.58 -39.79
N VAL A 201 13.76 23.58 -39.32
CA VAL A 201 14.81 23.40 -38.31
C VAL A 201 14.21 23.01 -36.95
N SER A 202 13.12 23.65 -36.52
CA SER A 202 12.46 23.32 -35.25
C SER A 202 11.87 21.90 -35.26
N ALA A 203 11.30 21.47 -36.39
CA ALA A 203 10.78 20.12 -36.55
C ALA A 203 11.90 19.06 -36.44
N VAL A 204 13.06 19.27 -37.07
CA VAL A 204 14.21 18.36 -36.98
C VAL A 204 14.70 18.26 -35.53
N PHE A 205 14.77 19.39 -34.82
CA PHE A 205 15.20 19.42 -33.42
C PHE A 205 14.28 18.60 -32.50
N ILE A 206 12.95 18.69 -32.69
CA ILE A 206 11.97 17.89 -31.95
C ILE A 206 12.17 16.39 -32.21
N PHE A 207 12.39 15.99 -33.46
CA PHE A 207 12.65 14.58 -33.81
C PHE A 207 13.94 14.06 -33.16
N VAL A 208 15.00 14.87 -33.11
CA VAL A 208 16.25 14.50 -32.44
C VAL A 208 16.02 14.31 -30.94
N ILE A 209 15.28 15.21 -30.28
CA ILE A 209 14.96 15.07 -28.84
C ILE A 209 14.16 13.80 -28.58
N ILE A 210 13.12 13.52 -29.37
CA ILE A 210 12.31 12.30 -29.22
C ILE A 210 13.19 11.06 -29.42
N GLY A 211 14.07 11.06 -30.42
CA GLY A 211 15.03 9.97 -30.63
C GLY A 211 15.98 9.77 -29.45
N ILE A 212 16.49 10.84 -28.84
CA ILE A 212 17.34 10.79 -27.65
C ILE A 212 16.57 10.22 -26.45
N VAL A 213 15.31 10.62 -26.25
CA VAL A 213 14.46 10.10 -25.16
C VAL A 213 14.18 8.60 -25.35
N ILE A 214 13.88 8.17 -26.58
CA ILE A 214 13.69 6.75 -26.91
C ILE A 214 14.99 5.96 -26.66
N TYR A 215 16.14 6.48 -27.09
CA TYR A 215 17.45 5.85 -26.87
C TYR A 215 17.84 5.77 -25.39
N ALA A 216 17.52 6.81 -24.60
CA ALA A 216 17.71 6.77 -23.16
C ALA A 216 16.83 5.69 -22.50
N LEU A 217 15.56 5.57 -22.94
CA LEU A 217 14.64 4.54 -22.45
C LEU A 217 15.08 3.10 -22.83
N THR A 218 15.71 2.91 -24.00
CA THR A 218 16.28 1.60 -24.36
C THR A 218 17.53 1.26 -23.55
N LEU A 219 18.33 2.25 -23.15
CA LEU A 219 19.45 2.05 -22.22
C LEU A 219 18.97 1.61 -20.84
N LEU A 220 17.90 2.21 -20.30
CA LEU A 220 17.34 1.81 -19.00
C LEU A 220 16.77 0.38 -19.00
N SER A 221 16.26 -0.11 -20.13
CA SER A 221 15.68 -1.46 -20.23
C SER A 221 16.73 -2.58 -20.31
N SER A 222 18.03 -2.24 -20.33
CA SER A 222 19.13 -3.21 -20.26
C SER A 222 19.52 -3.62 -18.82
N ILE A 223 18.90 -3.01 -17.80
CA ILE A 223 18.99 -3.52 -16.43
C ILE A 223 18.04 -4.72 -16.35
N LYS A 224 18.52 -5.92 -16.68
CA LYS A 224 17.80 -7.16 -16.36
C LYS A 224 17.68 -7.23 -14.83
N PRO A 225 16.48 -7.14 -14.21
CA PRO A 225 16.35 -7.64 -12.86
C PRO A 225 16.50 -9.15 -12.98
N SER A 226 17.69 -9.67 -12.65
CA SER A 226 17.83 -11.09 -12.33
C SER A 226 17.09 -11.31 -11.03
N VAL A 227 15.76 -11.47 -11.10
CA VAL A 227 15.04 -12.08 -10.00
C VAL A 227 15.50 -13.53 -10.01
N LYS A 228 16.52 -13.85 -9.22
CA LYS A 228 16.73 -15.24 -8.80
C LYS A 228 15.39 -15.66 -8.19
N VAL A 229 14.76 -16.67 -8.78
CA VAL A 229 13.58 -17.30 -8.17
C VAL A 229 14.06 -17.77 -6.81
N GLU A 230 13.53 -17.14 -5.76
CA GLU A 230 13.93 -17.42 -4.38
C GLU A 230 13.70 -18.90 -4.09
N SER A 231 14.76 -19.63 -3.76
CA SER A 231 14.67 -21.05 -3.41
C SER A 231 13.81 -21.23 -2.14
N ALA A 232 13.22 -22.41 -1.96
CA ALA A 232 12.57 -22.74 -0.69
C ALA A 232 13.53 -22.62 0.51
N GLU A 233 14.83 -22.89 0.28
CA GLU A 233 15.90 -22.69 1.26
C GLU A 233 16.08 -21.21 1.59
N ASP A 234 16.29 -20.36 0.57
CA ASP A 234 16.48 -18.91 0.73
C ASP A 234 15.28 -18.27 1.45
N LYS A 235 14.07 -18.71 1.07
CA LYS A 235 12.82 -18.27 1.69
C LYS A 235 12.72 -18.68 3.16
N THR A 236 13.18 -19.89 3.50
CA THR A 236 13.21 -20.38 4.88
C THR A 236 14.22 -19.59 5.71
N GLU A 237 15.45 -19.39 5.20
CA GLU A 237 16.46 -18.56 5.85
C GLU A 237 15.97 -17.12 6.10
N ARG A 238 15.27 -16.52 5.13
CA ARG A 238 14.66 -15.19 5.32
C ARG A 238 13.62 -15.21 6.45
N LEU A 239 12.72 -16.20 6.45
CA LEU A 239 11.68 -16.30 7.48
C LEU A 239 12.25 -16.56 8.87
N ILE A 240 13.37 -17.29 8.98
CA ILE A 240 14.12 -17.46 10.23
C ILE A 240 14.67 -16.12 10.71
N LYS A 241 15.33 -15.35 9.83
CA LYS A 241 15.84 -14.00 10.14
C LYS A 241 14.73 -13.03 10.58
N GLU A 242 13.55 -13.14 9.98
CA GLU A 242 12.35 -12.37 10.33
C GLU A 242 11.61 -12.90 11.59
N LYS A 243 12.10 -13.98 12.21
CA LYS A 243 11.51 -14.66 13.39
C LYS A 243 10.07 -15.16 13.17
N HIS A 244 9.72 -15.51 11.93
CA HIS A 244 8.42 -16.06 11.56
C HIS A 244 8.39 -17.59 11.68
N ILE A 245 8.49 -18.13 12.89
CA ILE A 245 8.65 -19.58 13.20
C ILE A 245 7.64 -20.47 12.44
N ASN A 246 6.34 -20.19 12.56
CA ASN A 246 5.31 -21.03 11.93
C ASN A 246 5.41 -21.04 10.39
N ARG A 247 5.72 -19.89 9.79
CA ARG A 247 5.89 -19.81 8.33
C ARG A 247 7.17 -20.50 7.89
N ALA A 248 8.27 -20.31 8.64
CA ALA A 248 9.53 -20.98 8.37
C ALA A 248 9.37 -22.50 8.40
N LYS A 249 8.64 -23.04 9.37
CA LYS A 249 8.32 -24.48 9.48
C LYS A 249 7.62 -25.01 8.23
N ILE A 250 6.53 -24.36 7.83
CA ILE A 250 5.75 -24.76 6.64
C ILE A 250 6.61 -24.76 5.37
N VAL A 251 7.44 -23.72 5.18
CA VAL A 251 8.30 -23.65 3.98
C VAL A 251 9.42 -24.69 4.07
N SER A 252 10.01 -24.90 5.25
CA SER A 252 11.09 -25.89 5.45
C SER A 252 10.67 -27.32 5.14
N ASP A 253 9.39 -27.66 5.35
CA ASP A 253 8.87 -29.00 5.07
C ASP A 253 8.91 -29.33 3.56
N SER A 254 8.81 -28.30 2.71
CA SER A 254 8.89 -28.41 1.25
C SER A 254 10.30 -28.53 0.68
N ILE A 255 11.34 -28.38 1.52
CA ILE A 255 12.74 -28.55 1.12
C ILE A 255 13.03 -30.05 0.94
N GLU A 256 13.82 -30.40 -0.08
CA GLU A 256 14.28 -31.78 -0.29
C GLU A 256 15.07 -32.28 0.93
N PRO A 257 14.95 -33.57 1.31
CA PRO A 257 15.69 -34.12 2.43
C PRO A 257 17.20 -34.03 2.19
N GLY A 258 17.93 -33.51 3.17
CA GLY A 258 19.36 -33.31 3.09
C GLY A 258 19.88 -32.49 4.26
N THR A 259 21.20 -32.36 4.36
CA THR A 259 21.88 -31.68 5.48
C THR A 259 21.35 -30.27 5.72
N LYS A 260 21.10 -29.52 4.64
CA LYS A 260 20.63 -28.14 4.73
C LYS A 260 19.19 -28.02 5.27
N LYS A 261 18.32 -28.98 4.95
CA LYS A 261 16.98 -29.04 5.55
C LYS A 261 17.08 -29.30 7.05
N ASP A 262 17.94 -30.24 7.45
CA ASP A 262 18.12 -30.61 8.85
C ASP A 262 18.67 -29.44 9.68
N GLU A 263 19.63 -28.69 9.13
CA GLU A 263 20.17 -27.46 9.72
C GLU A 263 19.08 -26.39 9.92
N LEU A 264 18.32 -26.07 8.87
CA LEU A 264 17.24 -25.08 8.94
C LEU A 264 16.14 -25.50 9.91
N GLN A 265 15.78 -26.78 9.94
CA GLN A 265 14.79 -27.30 10.88
C GLN A 265 15.30 -27.30 12.32
N ALA A 266 16.59 -27.57 12.55
CA ALA A 266 17.20 -27.43 13.87
C ALA A 266 17.12 -25.97 14.37
N GLU A 267 17.46 -25.01 13.51
CA GLU A 267 17.37 -23.58 13.84
C GLU A 267 15.93 -23.14 14.15
N ILE A 268 14.95 -23.61 13.36
CA ILE A 268 13.52 -23.37 13.63
C ILE A 268 13.10 -23.92 15.00
N ARG A 269 13.56 -25.12 15.36
CA ARG A 269 13.25 -25.72 16.67
C ARG A 269 13.92 -24.98 17.83
N ILE A 270 15.14 -24.46 17.65
CA ILE A 270 15.79 -23.62 18.66
C ILE A 270 14.97 -22.35 18.90
N MET A 271 14.49 -21.69 17.84
CA MET A 271 13.58 -20.54 18.00
C MET A 271 12.26 -20.92 18.69
N GLU A 272 11.73 -22.12 18.45
CA GLU A 272 10.52 -22.62 19.11
C GLU A 272 10.76 -22.80 20.62
N ILE A 273 11.93 -23.31 21.02
CA ILE A 273 12.34 -23.39 22.43
C ILE A 273 12.39 -22.00 23.07
N ASP A 274 13.06 -21.04 22.43
CA ASP A 274 13.19 -19.68 22.97
C ASP A 274 11.82 -19.00 23.13
N SER A 275 10.92 -19.21 22.15
CA SER A 275 9.54 -18.72 22.20
C SER A 275 8.75 -19.33 23.36
N LEU A 276 8.80 -20.66 23.51
CA LEU A 276 8.12 -21.38 24.61
C LEU A 276 8.65 -20.96 25.99
N THR A 277 9.97 -20.78 26.09
CA THR A 277 10.64 -20.35 27.33
C THR A 277 10.20 -18.94 27.71
N THR A 278 10.14 -18.03 26.74
CA THR A 278 9.68 -16.65 26.97
C THR A 278 8.19 -16.59 27.36
N ALA A 279 7.39 -17.52 26.84
CA ALA A 279 5.98 -17.66 27.23
C ALA A 279 5.78 -18.33 28.61
N GLY A 280 6.85 -18.75 29.29
CA GLY A 280 6.78 -19.47 30.57
C GLY A 280 6.33 -20.94 30.44
N ASN A 281 6.28 -21.49 29.22
CA ASN A 281 5.92 -22.89 28.98
C ASN A 281 7.18 -23.79 29.04
N TYR A 282 7.77 -23.85 30.23
CA TYR A 282 9.06 -24.51 30.48
C TYR A 282 9.03 -26.03 30.24
N SER A 283 7.91 -26.70 30.54
CA SER A 283 7.79 -28.15 30.34
C SER A 283 7.89 -28.52 28.86
N MET A 284 7.17 -27.79 28.01
CA MET A 284 7.22 -28.00 26.56
C MET A 284 8.60 -27.62 26.00
N ALA A 285 9.17 -26.51 26.43
CA ALA A 285 10.53 -26.09 26.02
C ALA A 285 11.59 -27.15 26.37
N LEU A 286 11.57 -27.69 27.60
CA LEU A 286 12.51 -28.74 28.04
C LEU A 286 12.31 -30.04 27.27
N SER A 287 11.07 -30.42 26.98
CA SER A 287 10.78 -31.63 26.21
C SER A 287 11.36 -31.52 24.79
N LEU A 288 11.19 -30.37 24.14
CA LEU A 288 11.73 -30.11 22.81
C LEU A 288 13.27 -30.07 22.84
N ALA A 289 13.86 -29.38 23.82
CA ALA A 289 15.30 -29.28 23.95
C ALA A 289 15.98 -30.65 24.16
N ARG A 290 15.40 -31.51 25.00
CA ARG A 290 15.90 -32.88 25.22
C ARG A 290 15.76 -33.76 23.97
N LEU A 291 14.66 -33.59 23.23
CA LEU A 291 14.47 -34.31 21.97
C LEU A 291 15.53 -33.94 20.93
N ILE A 292 15.88 -32.65 20.83
CA ILE A 292 16.95 -32.20 19.93
C ILE A 292 18.31 -32.72 20.41
N LYS A 293 18.61 -32.62 21.71
CA LYS A 293 19.87 -33.12 22.29
C LYS A 293 20.11 -34.59 21.91
N ASN A 294 19.09 -35.43 22.01
CA ASN A 294 19.22 -36.86 21.71
C ASN A 294 19.40 -37.20 20.21
N ASN A 295 19.05 -36.28 19.30
CA ASN A 295 19.02 -36.55 17.86
C ASN A 295 20.21 -35.97 17.09
N TYR A 296 21.00 -35.07 17.66
CA TYR A 296 22.05 -34.33 16.96
C TYR A 296 23.42 -34.38 17.66
N LEU A 297 24.49 -34.13 16.90
CA LEU A 297 25.88 -34.06 17.37
C LEU A 297 26.21 -32.80 18.23
N HIS A 298 25.22 -31.94 18.54
CA HIS A 298 25.39 -30.68 19.29
C HIS A 298 25.08 -30.82 20.79
N ASP A 299 25.63 -31.86 21.42
CA ASP A 299 25.28 -32.27 22.79
C ASP A 299 25.49 -31.13 23.83
N ASN A 300 26.62 -30.43 23.72
CA ASN A 300 27.01 -29.38 24.67
C ASN A 300 26.19 -28.08 24.54
N GLU A 301 25.86 -27.67 23.31
CA GLU A 301 25.11 -26.43 23.07
C GLU A 301 23.66 -26.58 23.56
N MET A 302 23.05 -27.73 23.29
CA MET A 302 21.72 -28.05 23.79
C MET A 302 21.68 -28.24 25.29
N GLU A 303 22.74 -28.77 25.92
CA GLU A 303 22.84 -28.84 27.37
C GLU A 303 22.85 -27.45 28.00
N SER A 304 23.62 -26.51 27.44
CA SER A 304 23.60 -25.11 27.89
C SER A 304 22.21 -24.47 27.74
N LYS A 305 21.47 -24.79 26.66
CA LYS A 305 20.10 -24.30 26.49
C LYS A 305 19.12 -24.89 27.49
N ILE A 306 19.25 -26.19 27.80
CA ILE A 306 18.45 -26.83 28.84
C ILE A 306 18.67 -26.14 30.19
N ASP A 307 19.92 -25.84 30.53
CA ASP A 307 20.27 -25.11 31.75
C ASP A 307 19.67 -23.69 31.78
N GLU A 308 19.65 -22.97 30.65
CA GLU A 308 19.03 -21.64 30.56
C GLU A 308 17.51 -21.70 30.83
N ILE A 309 16.82 -22.72 30.28
CA ILE A 309 15.38 -22.92 30.49
C ILE A 309 15.11 -23.23 31.97
N ILE A 310 15.92 -24.10 32.57
CA ILE A 310 15.79 -24.48 33.99
C ILE A 310 16.04 -23.27 34.89
N GLU A 311 17.07 -22.47 34.61
CA GLU A 311 17.36 -21.26 35.37
C GLU A 311 16.19 -20.27 35.35
N LYS A 312 15.61 -19.99 34.18
CA LYS A 312 14.43 -19.12 34.06
C LYS A 312 13.25 -19.67 34.86
N GLN A 313 12.98 -20.97 34.76
CA GLN A 313 11.92 -21.61 35.52
C GLN A 313 12.15 -21.53 37.04
N VAL A 314 13.38 -21.76 37.51
CA VAL A 314 13.74 -21.65 38.92
C VAL A 314 13.54 -20.22 39.41
N ASN A 315 13.98 -19.23 38.64
CA ASN A 315 13.80 -17.81 38.98
C ASN A 315 12.31 -17.43 39.08
N ASP A 316 11.48 -17.86 38.13
CA ASP A 316 10.02 -17.65 38.19
C ASP A 316 9.39 -18.28 39.44
N LEU A 317 9.86 -19.46 39.85
CA LEU A 317 9.38 -20.15 41.06
C LEU A 317 9.84 -19.43 42.33
N ILE A 318 11.06 -18.89 42.35
CA ILE A 318 11.58 -18.05 43.43
C ILE A 318 10.72 -16.79 43.58
N GLU A 319 10.40 -16.10 42.48
CA GLU A 319 9.53 -14.91 42.50
C GLU A 319 8.14 -15.22 43.05
N LYS A 320 7.60 -16.40 42.70
CA LYS A 320 6.34 -16.93 43.24
C LYS A 320 6.44 -17.48 44.66
N LYS A 321 7.65 -17.48 45.25
CA LYS A 321 7.96 -18.02 46.60
C LYS A 321 7.67 -19.52 46.74
N GLU A 322 7.74 -20.26 45.64
CA GLU A 322 7.57 -21.72 45.60
C GLU A 322 8.92 -22.43 45.75
N PHE A 323 9.62 -22.20 46.88
CA PHE A 323 11.02 -22.61 47.06
C PHE A 323 11.27 -24.11 46.93
N GLU A 324 10.39 -24.97 47.44
CA GLU A 324 10.54 -26.43 47.30
C GLU A 324 10.44 -26.89 45.85
N LYS A 325 9.53 -26.31 45.07
CA LYS A 325 9.45 -26.60 43.63
C LYS A 325 10.68 -26.08 42.90
N ALA A 326 11.19 -24.91 43.30
CA ALA A 326 12.41 -24.33 42.74
C ALA A 326 13.64 -25.23 43.01
N LYS A 327 13.76 -25.79 44.21
CA LYS A 327 14.82 -26.78 44.56
C LYS A 327 14.73 -28.01 43.67
N ASN A 328 13.55 -28.63 43.58
CA ASN A 328 13.34 -29.82 42.75
C ASN A 328 13.67 -29.56 41.28
N GLN A 329 13.32 -28.38 40.76
CA GLN A 329 13.62 -28.00 39.39
C GLN A 329 15.11 -27.75 39.17
N ALA A 330 15.82 -27.14 40.13
CA ALA A 330 17.25 -26.93 40.08
C ALA A 330 18.05 -28.25 40.03
N GLU A 331 17.51 -29.34 40.58
CA GLU A 331 18.14 -30.66 40.51
C GLU A 331 18.21 -31.25 39.10
N LEU A 332 17.37 -30.76 38.17
CA LEU A 332 17.33 -31.21 36.79
C LEU A 332 18.39 -30.54 35.90
N ALA A 333 19.10 -29.53 36.43
CA ALA A 333 20.15 -28.82 35.71
C ALA A 333 21.45 -29.64 35.63
N SER A 334 22.36 -29.22 34.76
CA SER A 334 23.72 -29.79 34.72
C SER A 334 24.41 -29.66 36.07
N TYR A 335 25.42 -30.50 36.31
CA TYR A 335 26.17 -30.51 37.57
C TYR A 335 26.66 -29.10 37.97
N THR A 336 27.20 -28.35 37.01
CA THR A 336 27.73 -27.00 37.25
C THR A 336 26.63 -25.99 37.58
N LYS A 337 25.48 -26.07 36.91
CA LYS A 337 24.39 -25.11 37.08
C LYS A 337 23.52 -25.43 38.31
N LYS A 338 23.39 -26.71 38.65
CA LYS A 338 22.63 -27.20 39.80
C LYS A 338 23.06 -26.55 41.12
N GLU A 339 24.36 -26.55 41.43
CA GLU A 339 24.86 -25.99 42.70
C GLU A 339 24.59 -24.49 42.83
N TYR A 340 24.76 -23.75 41.72
CA TYR A 340 24.45 -22.33 41.63
C TYR A 340 22.96 -22.05 41.91
N LEU A 341 22.07 -22.79 41.23
CA LEU A 341 20.62 -22.61 41.38
C LEU A 341 20.13 -23.01 42.77
N LEU A 342 20.65 -24.09 43.35
CA LEU A 342 20.29 -24.46 44.72
C LEU A 342 20.73 -23.40 45.73
N THR A 343 21.87 -22.75 45.50
CA THR A 343 22.35 -21.66 46.34
C THR A 343 21.48 -20.43 46.19
N SER A 344 21.08 -20.06 44.97
CA SER A 344 20.20 -18.91 44.74
C SER A 344 18.83 -19.09 45.41
N VAL A 345 18.26 -20.30 45.36
CA VAL A 345 17.00 -20.62 46.04
C VAL A 345 17.14 -20.49 47.57
N LYS A 346 18.22 -21.02 48.16
CA LYS A 346 18.47 -20.91 49.62
C LYS A 346 18.60 -19.46 50.08
N VAL A 347 19.32 -18.63 49.31
CA VAL A 347 19.48 -17.21 49.62
C VAL A 347 18.12 -16.50 49.57
N ALA A 348 17.32 -16.76 48.53
CA ALA A 348 16.00 -16.17 48.40
C ALA A 348 15.02 -16.60 49.51
N GLU A 349 15.07 -17.87 49.91
CA GLU A 349 14.30 -18.43 51.03
C GLU A 349 14.67 -17.73 52.35
N PHE A 350 15.96 -17.58 52.64
CA PHE A 350 16.46 -16.88 53.83
C PHE A 350 16.00 -15.40 53.88
N LEU A 351 16.15 -14.67 52.77
CA LEU A 351 15.69 -13.28 52.67
C LEU A 351 14.17 -13.15 52.86
N HIS A 352 13.41 -14.15 52.39
CA HIS A 352 11.97 -14.19 52.61
C HIS A 352 11.60 -14.44 54.09
N GLU A 353 12.38 -15.24 54.81
CA GLU A 353 12.16 -15.47 56.25
C GLU A 353 12.49 -14.25 57.10
N ASP A 354 13.56 -13.52 56.80
CA ASP A 354 13.97 -12.31 57.53
C ASP A 354 12.98 -11.15 57.37
N THR A 355 12.26 -11.11 56.25
CA THR A 355 11.21 -10.09 55.98
C THR A 355 9.87 -10.43 56.61
N LYS A 356 9.68 -11.63 57.19
CA LYS A 356 8.45 -11.93 57.95
C LYS A 356 8.44 -11.07 59.21
N PRO A 357 7.35 -10.32 59.47
CA PRO A 357 7.27 -9.52 60.70
C PRO A 357 7.42 -10.46 61.89
N LYS A 358 8.48 -10.27 62.69
CA LYS A 358 8.69 -10.98 63.94
C LYS A 358 7.40 -10.84 64.75
N LYS A 359 6.65 -11.94 64.91
CA LYS A 359 5.47 -11.98 65.77
C LYS A 359 5.91 -11.44 67.13
N ALA A 360 5.40 -10.28 67.53
CA ALA A 360 5.75 -9.64 68.80
C ALA A 360 5.68 -10.70 69.90
N THR A 361 6.83 -11.01 70.47
CA THR A 361 6.96 -12.05 71.49
C THR A 361 6.08 -11.67 72.68
N ALA A 362 5.51 -12.67 73.35
CA ALA A 362 4.56 -12.46 74.44
C ALA A 362 5.12 -11.62 75.62
N SER A 363 6.44 -11.38 75.66
CA SER A 363 7.12 -10.48 76.58
C SER A 363 6.83 -8.98 76.31
N GLU A 364 6.70 -8.55 75.04
CA GLU A 364 6.38 -7.15 74.71
C GLU A 364 4.92 -6.79 75.00
N LYS A 365 3.99 -7.77 74.89
CA LYS A 365 2.59 -7.57 75.31
C LYS A 365 2.45 -7.41 76.83
N LYS A 366 3.33 -8.01 77.65
CA LYS A 366 3.33 -7.82 79.11
C LYS A 366 3.83 -6.42 79.51
N ILE A 367 4.78 -5.83 78.78
CA ILE A 367 5.29 -4.49 79.06
C ILE A 367 4.27 -3.40 78.69
N LYS A 368 3.53 -3.57 77.58
CA LYS A 368 2.45 -2.63 77.21
C LYS A 368 1.22 -2.72 78.14
N ARG A 369 0.92 -3.86 78.76
CA ARG A 369 -0.15 -3.97 79.77
C ARG A 369 0.19 -3.31 81.11
N LYS A 370 1.46 -3.30 81.54
CA LYS A 370 1.88 -2.62 82.79
C LYS A 370 1.92 -1.09 82.70
N ARG A 371 1.96 -0.50 81.50
CA ARG A 371 1.92 0.97 81.31
C ARG A 371 0.51 1.57 81.22
N LYS A 372 -0.55 0.74 81.23
CA LYS A 372 -1.96 1.19 81.21
C LYS A 372 -2.64 1.22 82.59
N ILE A 373 -1.90 0.97 83.67
CA ILE A 373 -2.42 0.94 85.07
C ILE A 373 -1.64 1.95 85.94
N LYS A 374 -1.34 3.13 85.41
CA LYS A 374 -0.85 4.26 86.22
C LYS A 374 -1.62 5.51 85.86
#